data_AF-A0A5S4FHI4-F1
#
_entry.id   AF-A0A5S4FHI4-F1
#
_cell.length_a   1.000
_cell.length_b   1.000
_cell.length_c   1.000
_cell.angle_alpha   90.00
_cell.angle_beta   90.00
_cell.angle_gamma   90.00
#
_symmetry.space_group_name_H-M   'P 1'
#
loop_
_entity.id
_entity.type
_entity.pdbx_description
1 polymer ?
#
loop_
_entity_poly.entity_id
_entity_poly.type
_entity_poly.pdbx_seq_one_letter_code
_entity_poly.pdbx_strand_id
1 'polypeptide(L)'
;MMKNLLKTAVVGAAVIASSLAMAQPAMASTFSWNVGDGVVSYDDAKNKFCVRAYDSEGARSVEVKLPAGGSTFTITDLNNYYGKPGGTCRYLNTIYSENTSLTVTARSYWGERGTWVDRGSKSFTT
;
A
#
# COMPACT_ATOMS: atom_id res chain seq x y z
N MET A 1 14.18 -44.63 -50.14
CA MET A 1 12.86 -44.46 -49.49
C MET A 1 12.81 -45.23 -48.18
N MET A 2 12.77 -44.55 -47.02
CA MET A 2 12.22 -45.00 -45.71
C MET A 2 12.34 -43.81 -44.73
N LYS A 3 11.27 -43.05 -44.45
CA LYS A 3 10.35 -43.11 -43.29
C LYS A 3 10.96 -42.73 -41.91
N ASN A 4 10.92 -41.42 -41.64
CA ASN A 4 10.48 -40.70 -40.43
C ASN A 4 10.58 -41.26 -38.99
N LEU A 5 10.88 -40.30 -38.09
CA LEU A 5 10.41 -40.08 -36.70
C LEU A 5 11.24 -40.60 -35.51
N LEU A 6 11.97 -39.67 -34.88
CA LEU A 6 12.28 -39.56 -33.44
C LEU A 6 12.53 -38.06 -33.17
N LYS A 7 11.53 -37.22 -32.87
CA LYS A 7 10.99 -36.86 -31.54
C LYS A 7 12.04 -36.62 -30.43
N THR A 8 12.15 -35.34 -30.06
CA THR A 8 12.13 -34.83 -28.67
C THR A 8 13.45 -34.41 -28.00
N ALA A 9 13.40 -33.17 -27.50
CA ALA A 9 14.13 -32.53 -26.38
C ALA A 9 15.63 -32.22 -26.55
N VAL A 10 15.95 -30.92 -26.58
CA VAL A 10 16.37 -30.14 -25.40
C VAL A 10 16.05 -28.67 -25.69
N VAL A 11 14.97 -28.15 -25.11
CA VAL A 11 14.79 -26.70 -24.95
C VAL A 11 15.28 -26.41 -23.54
N GLY A 12 16.55 -26.03 -23.43
CA GLY A 12 17.25 -25.84 -22.16
C GLY A 12 17.89 -24.47 -22.10
N ALA A 13 17.22 -23.58 -21.36
CA ALA A 13 17.75 -22.43 -20.62
C ALA A 13 18.72 -21.45 -21.32
N ALA A 14 18.21 -20.26 -21.60
CA ALA A 14 18.95 -19.02 -21.36
C ALA A 14 18.03 -18.03 -20.65
N VAL A 15 18.07 -18.08 -19.31
CA VAL A 15 17.51 -17.06 -18.42
C VAL A 15 18.44 -15.85 -18.48
N ILE A 16 18.06 -14.81 -19.22
CA ILE A 16 18.43 -13.43 -18.88
C ILE A 16 17.29 -12.53 -19.37
N ALA A 17 16.14 -12.57 -18.71
CA ALA A 17 15.27 -11.42 -18.72
C ALA A 17 15.98 -10.36 -17.87
N SER A 18 16.87 -9.61 -18.51
CA SER A 18 17.35 -8.34 -18.02
C SER A 18 16.12 -7.51 -17.68
N SER A 19 15.72 -7.52 -16.40
CA SER A 19 14.70 -6.62 -15.89
C SER A 19 15.29 -5.23 -16.02
N LEU A 20 14.97 -4.60 -17.15
CA LEU A 20 15.18 -3.18 -17.36
C LEU A 20 14.69 -2.46 -16.11
N ALA A 21 15.58 -1.65 -15.56
CA ALA A 21 15.29 -0.74 -14.47
C ALA A 21 13.98 -0.01 -14.77
N MET A 22 12.93 -0.33 -14.02
CA MET A 22 11.82 0.59 -13.89
C MET A 22 12.27 1.63 -12.88
N ALA A 23 13.13 2.56 -13.33
CA ALA A 23 13.16 3.89 -12.76
C ALA A 23 11.76 4.46 -13.00
N GLN A 24 10.85 4.19 -12.07
CA GLN A 24 9.57 4.85 -12.06
C GLN A 24 9.90 6.34 -12.00
N PRO A 25 9.43 7.16 -12.96
CA PRO A 25 9.62 8.59 -12.86
C PRO A 25 9.11 9.02 -11.49
N ALA A 26 9.85 9.90 -10.81
CA ALA A 26 9.39 10.62 -9.62
C ALA A 26 8.23 11.53 -10.03
N MET A 27 7.11 10.91 -10.38
CA MET A 27 5.81 11.53 -10.52
C MET A 27 5.38 11.74 -9.08
N ALA A 28 5.09 12.99 -8.72
CA ALA A 28 4.50 13.33 -7.45
C ALA A 28 3.48 12.26 -7.03
N SER A 29 3.80 11.44 -6.01
CA SER A 29 3.14 10.14 -5.79
C SER A 29 1.83 10.29 -5.03
N THR A 30 1.07 11.35 -5.31
CA THR A 30 -0.21 11.60 -4.63
C THR A 30 -1.18 10.48 -4.93
N PHE A 31 -1.73 9.86 -3.89
CA PHE A 31 -2.70 8.80 -4.05
C PHE A 31 -3.83 8.87 -3.02
N SER A 32 -4.94 8.24 -3.40
CA SER A 32 -6.00 7.83 -2.50
C SER A 32 -6.26 6.34 -2.69
N TRP A 33 -6.47 5.62 -1.61
CA TRP A 33 -6.64 4.17 -1.58
C TRP A 33 -7.80 3.81 -0.65
N ASN A 34 -8.86 3.28 -1.25
CA ASN A 34 -9.98 2.75 -0.50
C ASN A 34 -9.59 1.38 0.10
N VAL A 35 -9.71 1.27 1.42
CA VAL A 35 -9.37 0.07 2.20
C VAL A 35 -10.63 -0.60 2.77
N GLY A 36 -11.76 -0.44 2.09
CA GLY A 36 -13.05 -1.01 2.45
C GLY A 36 -13.79 -0.23 3.54
N ASP A 37 -13.22 -0.15 4.75
CA ASP A 37 -13.86 0.54 5.89
C ASP A 37 -13.33 1.98 6.08
N GLY A 38 -12.58 2.48 5.11
CA GLY A 38 -12.02 3.81 5.11
C GLY A 38 -11.12 4.09 3.92
N VAL A 39 -10.34 5.16 4.02
CA VAL A 39 -9.43 5.62 2.98
C VAL A 39 -8.06 5.95 3.55
N VAL A 40 -7.03 5.62 2.79
CA VAL A 40 -5.63 5.97 3.04
C VAL A 40 -5.18 6.88 1.91
N SER A 41 -4.56 8.01 2.22
CA SER A 41 -4.08 8.93 1.20
C SER A 41 -2.71 9.49 1.52
N TYR A 42 -2.00 9.88 0.47
CA TYR A 42 -0.75 10.61 0.54
C TYR A 42 -0.84 11.80 -0.40
N ASP A 43 -0.50 12.99 0.09
CA ASP A 43 -0.40 14.25 -0.64
C ASP A 43 1.08 14.61 -0.74
N ASP A 44 1.63 14.44 -1.94
CA ASP A 44 3.05 14.58 -2.21
C ASP A 44 3.52 16.04 -2.09
N ALA A 45 2.71 16.98 -2.57
CA ALA A 45 3.02 18.40 -2.50
C ALA A 45 3.14 18.92 -1.05
N LYS A 46 2.54 18.21 -0.09
CA LYS A 46 2.62 18.53 1.35
C LYS A 46 3.41 17.50 2.14
N ASN A 47 3.94 16.47 1.49
CA ASN A 47 4.54 15.28 2.10
C ASN A 47 3.71 14.76 3.28
N LYS A 48 2.38 14.65 3.09
CA LYS A 48 1.40 14.39 4.16
C LYS A 48 0.63 13.10 3.90
N PHE A 49 0.76 12.16 4.84
CA PHE A 49 0.05 10.88 4.83
C PHE A 49 -1.14 10.92 5.77
N CYS A 50 -2.31 10.48 5.33
CA CYS A 50 -3.54 10.50 6.11
C CYS A 50 -4.25 9.14 6.07
N VAL A 51 -4.82 8.77 7.20
CA VAL A 51 -5.66 7.58 7.38
C VAL A 51 -7.01 8.03 7.90
N ARG A 52 -8.09 7.55 7.30
CA ARG A 52 -9.44 7.88 7.74
C ARG A 52 -10.33 6.64 7.72
N ALA A 53 -10.97 6.34 8.85
CA ALA A 53 -12.10 5.42 8.91
C ALA A 53 -13.39 6.11 8.47
N TYR A 54 -14.28 5.39 7.79
CA TYR A 54 -15.57 5.95 7.37
C TYR A 54 -16.50 6.18 8.56
N ASP A 55 -17.33 7.22 8.44
CA ASP A 55 -18.36 7.53 9.42
C ASP A 55 -19.40 6.40 9.52
N SER A 56 -19.76 6.02 10.74
CA SER A 56 -20.69 4.91 10.98
C SER A 56 -21.28 4.95 12.39
N GLU A 57 -22.41 4.27 12.60
CA GLU A 57 -22.99 4.05 13.94
C GLU A 57 -22.13 3.10 14.78
N GLY A 58 -21.40 2.19 14.15
CA GLY A 58 -20.49 1.26 14.80
C GLY A 58 -19.04 1.75 14.88
N ALA A 59 -18.22 1.05 15.68
CA ALA A 59 -16.78 1.30 15.70
C ALA A 59 -16.13 0.87 14.37
N ARG A 60 -15.51 1.80 13.65
CA ARG A 60 -14.65 1.53 12.49
C ARG A 60 -13.25 2.02 12.77
N SER A 61 -12.27 1.23 12.39
CA SER A 61 -10.87 1.65 12.49
C SER A 61 -10.11 1.26 11.23
N VAL A 62 -9.18 2.11 10.84
CA VAL A 62 -8.19 1.81 9.81
C VAL A 62 -6.82 1.98 10.43
N GLU A 63 -6.00 0.96 10.30
CA GLU A 63 -4.61 0.97 10.73
C GLU A 63 -3.71 0.80 9.51
N VAL A 64 -2.69 1.64 9.42
CA VAL A 64 -1.65 1.57 8.40
C VAL A 64 -0.29 1.49 9.06
N LYS A 65 0.54 0.56 8.58
CA LYS A 65 1.93 0.42 8.98
C LYS A 65 2.84 0.95 7.88
N LEU A 66 3.82 1.76 8.28
CA LEU A 66 4.85 2.34 7.44
C LEU A 66 6.24 1.92 7.96
N PRO A 67 7.17 1.51 7.08
CA PRO A 67 8.51 1.11 7.50
C PRO A 67 9.37 2.35 7.81
N ALA A 68 9.98 2.46 9.00
CA ALA A 68 10.76 3.62 9.44
C ALA A 68 12.17 3.23 9.91
N GLY A 69 13.17 3.30 9.01
CA GLY A 69 14.59 3.15 9.36
C GLY A 69 14.96 1.86 10.11
N GLY A 70 14.32 0.72 9.76
CA GLY A 70 14.49 -0.56 10.45
C GLY A 70 13.44 -0.87 11.52
N SER A 71 12.54 0.08 11.81
CA SER A 71 11.35 -0.10 12.65
C SER A 71 10.07 -0.01 11.83
N THR A 72 8.90 -0.15 12.48
CA THR A 72 7.60 0.09 11.86
C THR A 72 6.86 1.15 12.66
N PHE A 73 6.41 2.19 11.96
CA PHE A 73 5.52 3.21 12.48
C PHE A 73 4.07 2.89 12.11
N THR A 74 3.13 3.14 13.01
CA THR A 74 1.71 2.83 12.80
C THR A 74 0.86 4.09 12.91
N ILE A 75 -0.01 4.31 11.92
CA ILE A 75 -1.03 5.35 11.93
C ILE A 75 -2.38 4.66 12.02
N THR A 76 -3.17 5.02 13.03
CA THR A 76 -4.51 4.50 13.22
C THR A 76 -5.49 5.63 13.25
N ASP A 77 -6.61 5.45 12.55
CA ASP A 77 -7.79 6.29 12.68
C ASP A 77 -8.95 5.46 13.23
N LEU A 78 -9.71 6.03 14.16
CA LEU A 78 -10.87 5.42 14.79
C LEU A 78 -12.06 6.36 14.64
N ASN A 79 -13.14 5.82 14.08
CA ASN A 79 -14.41 6.48 13.94
C ASN A 79 -15.50 5.60 14.56
N ASN A 80 -16.12 6.08 15.63
CA ASN A 80 -17.11 5.33 16.41
C ASN A 80 -18.48 6.03 16.49
N TYR A 81 -18.68 7.13 15.76
CA TYR A 81 -19.97 7.80 15.63
C TYR A 81 -19.98 8.78 14.46
N TYR A 82 -21.16 9.07 13.90
CA TYR A 82 -21.34 10.03 12.81
C TYR A 82 -20.94 11.46 13.21
N GLY A 83 -20.34 12.20 12.27
CA GLY A 83 -20.01 13.60 12.50
C GLY A 83 -18.65 13.80 13.18
N LYS A 84 -17.74 12.83 13.06
CA LYS A 84 -16.29 13.05 13.23
C LYS A 84 -15.62 13.26 11.86
N PRO A 85 -15.77 14.45 11.23
CA PRO A 85 -15.05 14.74 10.01
C PRO A 85 -13.55 14.86 10.36
N GLY A 86 -12.77 13.91 9.91
CA GLY A 86 -11.34 13.93 10.14
C GLY A 86 -10.69 12.63 9.73
N GLY A 87 -9.38 12.68 9.56
CA GLY A 87 -8.53 11.51 9.47
C GLY A 87 -7.25 11.82 10.24
N THR A 88 -6.61 10.79 10.74
CA THR A 88 -5.32 10.90 11.39
C THR A 88 -4.23 11.10 10.34
N CYS A 89 -3.64 12.30 10.32
CA CYS A 89 -2.59 12.66 9.37
C CYS A 89 -1.21 12.82 10.05
N ARG A 90 -0.15 12.59 9.28
CA ARG A 90 1.25 12.76 9.65
C ARG A 90 2.04 13.33 8.48
N TYR A 91 2.95 14.24 8.78
CA TYR A 91 3.96 14.69 7.83
C TYR A 91 5.10 13.68 7.81
N LEU A 92 5.49 13.26 6.62
CA LEU A 92 6.48 12.20 6.41
C LEU A 92 7.90 12.74 6.25
N ASN A 93 8.07 14.01 5.92
CA ASN A 93 9.35 14.71 5.74
C ASN A 93 10.28 14.71 6.98
N THR A 94 9.77 14.44 8.18
CA THR A 94 10.59 14.33 9.40
C THR A 94 11.10 12.91 9.65
N ILE A 95 10.55 11.92 8.93
CA ILE A 95 10.83 10.49 9.13
C ILE A 95 11.55 9.93 7.90
N TYR A 96 11.22 10.42 6.71
CA TYR A 96 11.70 9.95 5.43
C TYR A 96 12.34 11.07 4.63
N SER A 97 13.43 10.75 3.93
CA SER A 97 14.01 11.62 2.92
C SER A 97 13.06 11.74 1.72
N GLU A 98 13.17 12.83 0.97
CA GLU A 98 12.47 12.95 -0.32
C GLU A 98 12.91 11.83 -1.29
N ASN A 99 12.00 11.44 -2.17
CA ASN A 99 12.14 10.36 -3.13
C ASN A 99 12.40 8.97 -2.51
N THR A 100 11.90 8.74 -1.29
CA THR A 100 12.01 7.42 -0.65
C THR A 100 10.84 6.55 -1.07
N SER A 101 11.13 5.39 -1.69
CA SER A 101 10.12 4.39 -2.00
C SER A 101 9.69 3.65 -0.74
N LEU A 102 8.40 3.76 -0.40
CA LEU A 102 7.79 3.14 0.77
C LEU A 102 6.71 2.15 0.32
N THR A 103 6.58 1.04 1.04
CA THR A 103 5.44 0.12 0.93
C THR A 103 4.70 0.12 2.25
N VAL A 104 3.43 0.47 2.22
CA VAL A 104 2.56 0.49 3.40
C VAL A 104 1.61 -0.68 3.37
N THR A 105 1.26 -1.19 4.55
CA THR A 105 0.26 -2.25 4.70
C THR A 105 -0.92 -1.72 5.49
N ALA A 106 -2.14 -1.96 5.04
CA ALA A 106 -3.34 -1.53 5.74
C ALA A 106 -4.17 -2.71 6.23
N ARG A 107 -4.82 -2.52 7.37
CA ARG A 107 -5.90 -3.36 7.86
C ARG A 107 -7.01 -2.49 8.40
N SER A 108 -8.22 -3.04 8.45
CA SER A 108 -9.37 -2.30 8.97
C SER A 108 -10.25 -3.17 9.85
N TYR A 109 -10.98 -2.52 10.76
CA TYR A 109 -11.93 -3.11 11.67
C TYR A 109 -13.29 -2.46 11.47
N TRP A 110 -14.35 -3.27 11.57
CA TRP A 110 -15.73 -2.79 11.63
C TRP A 110 -16.48 -3.55 12.72
N GLY A 111 -17.12 -2.83 13.62
CA GLY A 111 -17.80 -3.38 14.81
C GLY A 111 -18.86 -4.42 14.47
N GLU A 112 -19.61 -4.24 13.38
CA GLU A 112 -20.60 -5.21 12.92
C GLU A 112 -19.95 -6.53 12.46
N ARG A 113 -18.74 -6.44 11.91
CA ARG A 113 -17.94 -7.61 11.53
C ARG A 113 -17.24 -8.25 12.74
N GLY A 114 -16.95 -7.46 13.77
CA GLY A 114 -16.27 -7.90 14.98
C GLY A 114 -14.81 -8.34 14.79
N THR A 115 -14.20 -8.11 13.62
CA THR A 115 -12.85 -8.59 13.31
C THR A 115 -12.05 -7.61 12.44
N TRP A 116 -10.72 -7.77 12.50
CA TRP A 116 -9.79 -7.09 11.62
C TRP A 116 -9.66 -7.82 10.29
N VAL A 117 -9.56 -7.07 9.20
CA VAL A 117 -9.33 -7.58 7.85
C VAL A 117 -8.13 -6.88 7.24
N ASP A 118 -7.16 -7.67 6.79
CA ASP A 118 -6.03 -7.19 6.02
C ASP A 118 -6.50 -6.68 4.65
N ARG A 119 -6.06 -5.48 4.29
CA ARG A 119 -6.49 -4.78 3.08
C ARG A 119 -5.41 -4.77 2.00
N GLY A 120 -4.27 -5.37 2.28
CA GLY A 120 -3.13 -5.49 1.38
C GLY A 120 -2.11 -4.38 1.59
N SER A 121 -1.34 -4.12 0.53
CA SER A 121 -0.22 -3.19 0.56
C SER A 121 -0.25 -2.24 -0.62
N LYS A 122 0.29 -1.04 -0.44
CA LYS A 122 0.45 -0.04 -1.51
C LYS A 122 1.84 0.59 -1.44
N SER A 123 2.49 0.72 -2.58
CA SER A 123 3.77 1.41 -2.69
C SER A 123 3.59 2.83 -3.21
N PHE A 124 4.40 3.75 -2.71
CA PHE A 124 4.46 5.14 -3.15
C PHE A 124 5.86 5.70 -2.88
N THR A 125 6.14 6.88 -3.40
CA THR A 125 7.42 7.59 -3.22
C THR A 125 7.16 8.92 -2.52
N THR A 126 7.96 9.23 -1.48
CA THR A 126 7.86 10.51 -0.73
C THR A 126 8.57 11.67 -1.40
#